data_AF-A0A4Q4CJE7-F1
#
_entry.id   AF-A0A4Q4CJE7-F1
#
_cell.length_a   1.000
_cell.length_b   1.000
_cell.length_c   1.000
_cell.angle_alpha   90.00
_cell.angle_beta   90.00
_cell.angle_gamma   90.00
#
_symmetry.space_group_name_H-M   'P 1'
#
loop_
_entity.id
_entity.type
_entity.pdbx_description
1 polymer ?
#
loop_
_entity_poly.entity_id
_entity_poly.type
_entity_poly.pdbx_seq_one_letter_code
_entity_poly.pdbx_strand_id
1 'polypeptide(L)'
;MTDLYARLTGWIFETLIQPAFYALGLMDWAEDAYGWLDFGLFGLLTIAVVYAVCRPLEAWRPVEPRDDRRAVRTDMVYTFLSRLGVLPLLAFVLLASLQSRWEGWLTEAGLLPPTLEEIFPVLRVSPLLALVVYVVVLDFGEYWRHRAQHGFRWWWALHEIHHAQRQMTFWTDDRNHILDDVLAALWFGAIALLIGVPPGQFPI
;
A
#
# COMPACT_ATOMS: atom_id res chain seq x y z
N MET A 1 -14.03 17.00 4.74
CA MET A 1 -13.93 15.52 4.63
C MET A 1 -12.96 14.94 5.64
N THR A 2 -11.82 15.58 5.92
CA THR A 2 -10.86 15.20 6.98
C THR A 2 -11.49 14.98 8.35
N ASP A 3 -12.51 15.75 8.69
CA ASP A 3 -13.16 15.74 10.00
C ASP A 3 -14.04 14.51 10.26
N LEU A 4 -14.73 13.96 9.24
CA LEU A 4 -15.59 12.78 9.43
C LEU A 4 -14.77 11.50 9.58
N TYR A 5 -13.73 11.36 8.76
CA TYR A 5 -12.83 10.22 8.80
C TYR A 5 -12.09 10.15 10.15
N ALA A 6 -11.47 11.25 10.58
CA ALA A 6 -10.80 11.33 11.87
C ALA A 6 -11.75 11.04 13.05
N ARG A 7 -12.99 11.56 13.01
CA ARG A 7 -14.01 11.27 14.03
C ARG A 7 -14.41 9.79 14.05
N LEU A 8 -14.54 9.15 12.89
CA LEU A 8 -14.88 7.73 12.81
C LEU A 8 -13.74 6.86 13.36
N THR A 9 -12.50 7.12 12.95
CA THR A 9 -11.30 6.43 13.46
C THR A 9 -11.19 6.57 14.98
N GLY A 10 -11.30 7.81 15.49
CA GLY A 10 -11.30 8.09 16.92
C GLY A 10 -12.42 7.37 17.67
N TRP A 11 -13.66 7.44 17.17
CA TRP A 11 -14.80 6.77 17.80
C TRP A 11 -14.62 5.25 17.86
N ILE A 12 -14.16 4.61 16.78
CA ILE A 12 -13.89 3.16 16.76
C ILE A 12 -12.80 2.81 17.78
N PHE A 13 -11.74 3.60 17.82
CA PHE A 13 -10.64 3.37 18.75
C PHE A 13 -11.08 3.49 20.20
N GLU A 14 -11.69 4.62 20.58
CA GLU A 14 -12.12 4.91 21.95
C GLU A 14 -13.23 3.96 22.44
N THR A 15 -14.12 3.52 21.53
CA THR A 15 -15.28 2.69 21.90
C THR A 15 -14.97 1.20 21.89
N LEU A 16 -14.10 0.72 20.99
CA LEU A 16 -13.87 -0.71 20.77
C LEU A 16 -12.45 -1.14 21.11
N ILE A 17 -11.44 -0.47 20.54
CA ILE A 17 -10.04 -0.93 20.63
C ILE A 17 -9.44 -0.62 21.99
N GLN A 18 -9.54 0.62 22.45
CA GLN A 18 -8.95 1.08 23.69
C GLN A 18 -9.49 0.34 24.93
N PRO A 19 -10.81 0.10 25.08
CA PRO A 19 -11.32 -0.69 26.20
C PRO A 19 -10.88 -2.16 26.14
N ALA A 20 -10.80 -2.75 24.94
CA ALA A 20 -10.31 -4.12 24.76
C ALA A 20 -8.82 -4.23 25.12
N PHE A 21 -8.00 -3.26 24.70
CA PHE A 21 -6.58 -3.20 25.03
C PHE A 21 -6.37 -3.03 26.53
N TYR A 22 -7.18 -2.19 27.18
CA TYR A 22 -7.17 -2.06 28.63
C TYR A 22 -7.52 -3.39 29.32
N ALA A 23 -8.59 -4.06 28.91
CA ALA A 23 -9.03 -5.33 29.49
C ALA A 23 -8.01 -6.47 29.30
N LEU A 24 -7.24 -6.43 28.21
CA LEU A 24 -6.23 -7.44 27.87
C LEU A 24 -4.82 -7.08 28.38
N GLY A 25 -4.64 -5.91 29.02
CA GLY A 25 -3.33 -5.44 29.48
C GLY A 25 -2.37 -5.06 28.34
N LEU A 26 -2.91 -4.66 27.18
CA LEU A 26 -2.17 -4.31 25.97
C LEU A 26 -2.04 -2.80 25.74
N MET A 27 -2.24 -1.98 26.79
CA MET A 27 -2.23 -0.51 26.65
C MET A 27 -0.92 0.06 26.11
N ASP A 28 0.20 -0.64 26.28
CA ASP A 28 1.49 -0.26 25.71
C ASP A 28 1.47 -0.18 24.16
N TRP A 29 0.55 -0.90 23.52
CA TRP A 29 0.38 -0.95 22.06
C TRP A 29 -0.74 -0.02 21.56
N ALA A 30 -1.36 0.76 22.43
CA ALA A 30 -2.55 1.55 22.09
C ALA A 30 -2.27 2.60 21.00
N GLU A 31 -1.11 3.27 21.06
CA GLU A 31 -0.72 4.27 20.06
C GLU A 31 -0.49 3.64 18.68
N ASP A 32 0.27 2.53 18.63
CA ASP A 32 0.49 1.77 17.39
C ASP A 32 -0.82 1.25 16.80
N ALA A 33 -1.72 0.73 17.66
CA ALA A 33 -3.02 0.22 17.24
C ALA A 33 -3.92 1.30 16.63
N TYR A 34 -3.79 2.56 17.05
CA TYR A 34 -4.47 3.67 16.39
C TYR A 34 -3.96 3.85 14.95
N GLY A 35 -2.64 3.80 14.74
CA GLY A 35 -2.03 3.85 13.41
C GLY A 35 -2.43 2.66 12.53
N TRP A 36 -2.50 1.46 13.10
CA TRP A 36 -2.95 0.25 12.38
C TRP A 36 -4.43 0.31 12.01
N LEU A 37 -5.25 0.86 12.91
CA LEU A 37 -6.67 1.09 12.63
C LEU A 37 -6.83 2.08 11.47
N ASP A 38 -6.07 3.18 11.49
CA ASP A 38 -6.08 4.16 10.41
C ASP A 38 -5.72 3.52 9.06
N PHE A 39 -4.63 2.75 9.03
CA PHE A 39 -4.22 1.99 7.84
C PHE A 39 -5.31 1.05 7.33
N GLY A 40 -5.93 0.26 8.23
CA GLY A 40 -6.99 -0.69 7.86
C GLY A 40 -8.27 -0.01 7.37
N LEU A 41 -8.67 1.10 8.00
CA LEU A 41 -9.83 1.89 7.58
C LEU A 41 -9.60 2.55 6.22
N PHE A 42 -8.37 3.03 5.97
CA PHE A 42 -8.00 3.56 4.67
C PHE A 42 -8.08 2.49 3.57
N GLY A 43 -7.53 1.29 3.81
CA GLY A 43 -7.66 0.16 2.88
C GLY A 43 -9.12 -0.21 2.61
N LEU A 44 -9.97 -0.21 3.64
CA LEU A 44 -11.41 -0.46 3.50
C LEU A 44 -12.11 0.61 2.66
N LEU A 45 -11.75 1.88 2.88
CA LEU A 45 -12.25 2.99 2.09
C LEU A 45 -11.85 2.85 0.62
N THR A 46 -10.59 2.49 0.34
CA THR A 46 -10.09 2.25 -1.02
C THR A 46 -10.88 1.14 -1.71
N ILE A 47 -11.07 -0.02 -1.05
CA ILE A 47 -11.91 -1.09 -1.59
C ILE A 47 -13.34 -0.61 -1.84
N ALA A 48 -13.93 0.14 -0.91
CA ALA A 48 -15.29 0.65 -1.04
C ALA A 48 -15.44 1.62 -2.22
N VAL A 49 -14.46 2.51 -2.44
CA VAL A 49 -14.43 3.43 -3.57
C VAL A 49 -14.28 2.68 -4.89
N VAL A 50 -13.31 1.75 -4.98
CA VAL A 50 -13.13 0.91 -6.18
C VAL A 50 -14.40 0.13 -6.48
N TYR A 51 -15.03 -0.47 -5.47
CA TYR A 51 -16.29 -1.19 -5.63
C TYR A 51 -17.41 -0.25 -6.12
N ALA A 52 -17.57 0.92 -5.49
CA ALA A 52 -18.62 1.87 -5.83
C ALA A 52 -18.49 2.44 -7.25
N VAL A 53 -17.27 2.49 -7.79
CA VAL A 53 -17.00 2.98 -9.16
C VAL A 53 -17.02 1.83 -10.17
N CYS A 54 -16.20 0.79 -9.95
CA CYS A 54 -15.98 -0.27 -10.92
C CYS A 54 -17.14 -1.25 -11.01
N ARG A 55 -17.82 -1.58 -9.90
CA ARG A 55 -18.97 -2.51 -9.96
C ARG A 55 -20.07 -1.93 -10.87
N PRO A 56 -20.56 -0.69 -10.71
CA PRO A 56 -21.60 -0.18 -11.60
C PRO A 56 -21.20 -0.17 -13.08
N LEU A 57 -19.95 0.21 -13.39
CA LEU A 57 -19.43 0.19 -14.75
C LEU A 57 -19.44 -1.21 -15.35
N GLU A 58 -18.95 -2.19 -14.59
CA GLU A 58 -18.91 -3.58 -15.01
C GLU A 58 -20.31 -4.22 -15.11
N ALA A 59 -21.27 -3.78 -14.29
CA ALA A 59 -22.67 -4.19 -14.40
C ALA A 59 -23.37 -3.54 -15.60
N TRP A 60 -22.96 -2.33 -16.00
CA TRP A 60 -23.53 -1.62 -17.14
C TRP A 60 -23.00 -2.14 -18.47
N ARG A 61 -21.68 -2.36 -18.57
CA ARG A 61 -21.02 -2.89 -19.76
C ARG A 61 -19.98 -3.93 -19.35
N PRO A 62 -20.40 -5.18 -19.07
CA PRO A 62 -19.46 -6.26 -18.78
C PRO A 62 -18.61 -6.54 -20.02
N VAL A 63 -17.29 -6.55 -19.85
CA VAL A 63 -16.33 -6.95 -20.89
C VAL A 63 -16.40 -8.46 -21.13
N GLU A 64 -16.63 -9.22 -20.06
CA GLU A 64 -16.73 -10.68 -20.08
C GLU A 64 -17.96 -11.15 -19.26
N PRO A 65 -18.65 -12.23 -19.67
CA PRO A 65 -19.72 -12.84 -18.90
C PRO A 65 -19.27 -13.33 -17.51
N ARG A 66 -20.18 -13.27 -16.54
CA ARG A 66 -19.91 -13.70 -15.17
C ARG A 66 -20.34 -15.14 -14.91
N ASP A 67 -19.49 -16.08 -15.30
CA ASP A 67 -19.84 -17.50 -15.25
C ASP A 67 -19.35 -18.20 -13.97
N ASP A 68 -18.17 -17.85 -13.44
CA ASP A 68 -17.60 -18.50 -12.25
C ASP A 68 -17.61 -17.62 -10.99
N ARG A 69 -18.65 -17.78 -10.18
CA ARG A 69 -18.76 -17.08 -8.89
C ARG A 69 -17.69 -17.49 -7.87
N ARG A 70 -17.09 -18.70 -7.97
CA ARG A 70 -16.05 -19.15 -7.04
C ARG A 70 -14.72 -18.45 -7.34
N ALA A 71 -14.40 -18.26 -8.63
CA ALA A 71 -13.24 -17.49 -9.05
C ALA A 71 -13.30 -16.06 -8.50
N VAL A 72 -14.42 -15.36 -8.70
CA VAL A 72 -14.61 -13.98 -8.19
C VAL A 72 -14.47 -13.90 -6.67
N ARG A 73 -15.02 -14.87 -5.92
CA ARG A 73 -14.86 -14.92 -4.45
C ARG A 73 -13.41 -15.11 -4.03
N THR A 74 -12.64 -15.88 -4.80
CA THR A 74 -11.21 -16.07 -4.54
C THR A 74 -10.49 -14.74 -4.73
N ASP A 75 -10.71 -14.06 -5.85
CA ASP A 75 -10.10 -12.75 -6.13
C ASP A 75 -10.46 -11.72 -5.04
N MET A 76 -11.72 -11.68 -4.58
CA MET A 76 -12.11 -10.83 -3.45
C MET A 76 -11.29 -11.12 -2.19
N VAL A 77 -11.07 -12.38 -1.83
CA VAL A 77 -10.26 -12.76 -0.66
C VAL A 77 -8.81 -12.29 -0.84
N TYR A 78 -8.25 -12.41 -2.05
CA TYR A 78 -6.93 -11.88 -2.37
C TYR A 78 -6.88 -10.36 -2.20
N THR A 79 -7.84 -9.60 -2.74
CA THR A 79 -7.94 -8.14 -2.54
C THR A 79 -8.04 -7.76 -1.06
N PHE A 80 -8.88 -8.43 -0.29
CA PHE A 80 -8.98 -8.13 1.14
C PHE A 80 -7.68 -8.45 1.88
N LEU A 81 -7.00 -9.54 1.53
CA LEU A 81 -5.72 -9.91 2.13
C LEU A 81 -4.59 -8.96 1.71
N SER A 82 -4.58 -8.51 0.45
CA SER A 82 -3.54 -7.62 -0.09
C SER A 82 -3.74 -6.17 0.35
N ARG A 83 -4.97 -5.71 0.61
CA ARG A 83 -5.27 -4.33 0.97
C ARG A 83 -5.53 -4.11 2.47
N LEU A 84 -6.04 -5.12 3.19
CA LEU A 84 -6.32 -5.04 4.63
C LEU A 84 -5.44 -5.96 5.48
N GLY A 85 -4.67 -6.84 4.84
CA GLY A 85 -4.00 -7.91 5.55
C GLY A 85 -2.79 -7.46 6.34
N VAL A 86 -2.23 -8.44 7.05
CA VAL A 86 -1.03 -8.28 7.86
C VAL A 86 0.19 -7.93 7.01
N LEU A 87 0.25 -8.34 5.74
CA LEU A 87 1.43 -8.15 4.89
C LEU A 87 1.72 -6.65 4.59
N PRO A 88 0.77 -5.83 4.09
CA PRO A 88 0.97 -4.40 3.96
C PRO A 88 1.29 -3.71 5.28
N LEU A 89 0.64 -4.12 6.38
CA LEU A 89 0.91 -3.54 7.69
C LEU A 89 2.34 -3.85 8.16
N LEU A 90 2.79 -5.10 8.00
CA LEU A 90 4.17 -5.49 8.32
C LEU A 90 5.17 -4.77 7.41
N ALA A 91 4.85 -4.61 6.13
CA ALA A 91 5.68 -3.86 5.20
C ALA A 91 5.79 -2.39 5.61
N PHE A 92 4.68 -1.75 5.99
CA PHE A 92 4.65 -0.38 6.50
C PHE A 92 5.50 -0.24 7.77
N VAL A 93 5.29 -1.10 8.77
CA VAL A 93 6.05 -1.08 10.02
C VAL A 93 7.54 -1.30 9.77
N LEU A 94 7.90 -2.27 8.92
CA LEU A 94 9.28 -2.56 8.56
C LEU A 94 9.91 -1.38 7.84
N LEU A 95 9.24 -0.82 6.83
CA LEU A 95 9.76 0.27 6.02
C LEU A 95 9.92 1.55 6.83
N ALA A 96 8.92 1.92 7.64
CA ALA A 96 9.01 3.06 8.55
C ALA A 96 10.16 2.89 9.56
N SER A 97 10.33 1.68 10.09
CA SER A 97 11.43 1.35 11.01
C SER A 97 12.81 1.39 10.35
N LEU A 98 12.92 0.98 9.08
CA LEU A 98 14.16 1.06 8.30
C LEU A 98 14.47 2.51 7.92
N GLN A 99 13.45 3.28 7.55
CA GLN A 99 13.56 4.68 7.20
C GLN A 99 14.06 5.52 8.38
N SER A 100 13.44 5.38 9.55
CA SER A 100 13.88 6.08 10.76
C SER A 100 15.34 5.78 11.11
N ARG A 101 15.77 4.51 10.98
CA ARG A 101 17.17 4.12 11.20
C ARG A 101 18.11 4.69 10.13
N TRP A 102 17.70 4.66 8.88
CA TRP A 102 18.48 5.18 7.76
C TRP A 102 18.70 6.69 7.88
N GLU A 103 17.62 7.45 8.15
CA GLU A 103 17.66 8.89 8.38
C GLU A 103 18.48 9.25 9.62
N GLY A 104 18.34 8.47 10.71
CA GLY A 104 19.15 8.61 11.91
C GLY A 104 20.65 8.45 11.62
N TRP A 105 21.02 7.38 10.92
CA TRP A 105 22.42 7.13 10.53
C TRP A 105 22.99 8.22 9.62
N LEU A 106 22.21 8.70 8.64
CA LEU A 106 22.62 9.81 7.77
C LEU A 106 22.86 11.08 8.59
N THR A 107 21.95 11.40 9.50
CA THR A 107 22.05 12.59 10.35
C THR A 107 23.27 12.53 11.26
N GLU A 108 23.56 11.35 11.85
CA GLU A 108 24.78 11.11 12.64
C GLU A 108 26.06 11.29 11.81
N ALA A 109 26.03 10.91 10.54
CA ALA A 109 27.12 11.15 9.59
C ALA A 109 27.23 12.61 9.11
N GLY A 110 26.34 13.51 9.57
CA GLY A 110 26.28 14.90 9.14
C GLY A 110 25.68 15.09 7.74
N LEU A 111 24.97 14.10 7.24
CA LEU A 111 24.28 14.11 5.95
C LEU A 111 22.79 14.38 6.16
N LEU A 112 22.17 15.08 5.21
CA LEU A 112 20.73 15.26 5.16
C LEU A 112 20.07 14.04 4.51
N PRO A 113 18.84 13.68 4.91
CA PRO A 113 18.05 12.67 4.21
C PRO A 113 17.96 12.99 2.71
N PRO A 114 18.12 12.00 1.81
CA PRO A 114 18.18 12.22 0.37
C PRO A 114 16.79 12.41 -0.23
N THR A 115 16.01 13.36 0.28
CA THR A 115 14.71 13.69 -0.32
C THR A 115 14.93 14.34 -1.70
N LEU A 116 13.97 14.18 -2.61
CA LEU A 116 14.07 14.82 -3.91
C LEU A 116 14.16 16.35 -3.78
N GLU A 117 13.56 16.92 -2.74
CA GLU A 117 13.63 18.34 -2.38
C GLU A 117 15.00 18.80 -1.90
N GLU A 118 15.76 17.92 -1.25
CA GLU A 118 17.15 18.16 -0.85
C GLU A 118 18.07 18.11 -2.07
N ILE A 119 17.83 17.17 -3.00
CA ILE A 119 18.61 17.02 -4.22
C ILE A 119 18.29 18.13 -5.24
N PHE A 120 17.01 18.47 -5.39
CA PHE A 120 16.49 19.48 -6.33
C PHE A 120 15.71 20.56 -5.56
N PRO A 121 16.36 21.66 -5.13
CA PRO A 121 15.73 22.69 -4.30
C PRO A 121 14.48 23.35 -4.91
N VAL A 122 14.35 23.34 -6.25
CA VAL A 122 13.15 23.83 -6.96
C VAL A 122 11.87 23.10 -6.56
N LEU A 123 11.98 21.84 -6.10
CA LEU A 123 10.82 21.05 -5.70
C LEU A 123 10.21 21.55 -4.38
N ARG A 124 11.01 22.16 -3.48
CA ARG A 124 10.50 22.74 -2.21
C ARG A 124 9.49 23.85 -2.43
N VAL A 125 9.68 24.64 -3.49
CA VAL A 125 8.86 25.81 -3.79
C VAL A 125 7.71 25.51 -4.75
N SER A 126 7.67 24.29 -5.30
CA SER A 126 6.64 23.86 -6.25
C SER A 126 6.11 22.46 -5.90
N PRO A 127 5.15 22.37 -4.96
CA PRO A 127 4.61 21.10 -4.50
C PRO A 127 3.98 20.25 -5.61
N LEU A 128 3.36 20.87 -6.61
CA LEU A 128 2.81 20.16 -7.77
C LEU A 128 3.90 19.55 -8.63
N LEU A 129 5.01 20.27 -8.81
CA LEU A 129 6.17 19.73 -9.53
C LEU A 129 6.80 18.58 -8.75
N ALA A 130 6.97 18.73 -7.42
CA ALA A 130 7.45 17.66 -6.56
C ALA A 130 6.59 16.40 -6.71
N LEU A 131 5.26 16.53 -6.62
CA LEU A 131 4.33 15.42 -6.84
C LEU A 131 4.54 14.74 -8.20
N VAL A 132 4.60 15.50 -9.28
CA VAL A 132 4.82 14.95 -10.63
C VAL A 132 6.15 14.20 -10.70
N VAL A 133 7.23 14.76 -10.13
CA VAL A 133 8.53 14.10 -10.12
C VAL A 133 8.49 12.80 -9.31
N TYR A 134 7.86 12.80 -8.12
CA TYR A 134 7.66 11.58 -7.34
C TYR A 134 6.89 10.52 -8.11
N VAL A 135 5.77 10.89 -8.74
CA VAL A 135 4.99 9.97 -9.58
C VAL A 135 5.84 9.37 -10.69
N VAL A 136 6.62 10.19 -11.41
CA VAL A 136 7.47 9.70 -12.52
C VAL A 136 8.56 8.75 -12.01
N VAL A 137 9.23 9.08 -10.91
CA VAL A 137 10.31 8.24 -10.36
C VAL A 137 9.76 6.90 -9.86
N LEU A 138 8.64 6.93 -9.13
CA LEU A 138 8.01 5.72 -8.60
C LEU A 138 7.44 4.85 -9.72
N ASP A 139 6.74 5.44 -10.69
CA ASP A 139 6.20 4.71 -11.86
C ASP A 139 7.31 4.10 -12.71
N PHE A 140 8.42 4.82 -12.91
CA PHE A 140 9.60 4.28 -13.59
C PHE A 140 10.22 3.11 -12.82
N GLY A 141 10.28 3.21 -11.49
CA GLY A 141 10.73 2.12 -10.62
C GLY A 141 9.86 0.87 -10.74
N GLU A 142 8.54 1.05 -10.72
CA GLU A 142 7.55 -0.01 -10.90
C GLU A 142 7.60 -0.63 -12.29
N TYR A 143 7.82 0.17 -13.34
CA TYR A 143 8.04 -0.33 -14.69
C TYR A 143 9.20 -1.33 -14.74
N TRP A 144 10.34 -1.01 -14.13
CA TRP A 144 11.49 -1.91 -14.12
C TRP A 144 11.26 -3.15 -13.27
N ARG A 145 10.56 -3.02 -12.14
CA ARG A 145 10.14 -4.17 -11.32
C ARG A 145 9.29 -5.13 -12.13
N HIS A 146 8.26 -4.62 -12.79
CA HIS A 146 7.37 -5.43 -13.62
C HIS A 146 8.13 -6.02 -14.82
N ARG A 147 9.01 -5.26 -15.46
CA ARG A 147 9.89 -5.81 -16.51
C ARG A 147 10.78 -6.94 -15.98
N ALA A 148 11.28 -6.85 -14.75
CA ALA A 148 12.07 -7.90 -14.12
C ALA A 148 11.22 -9.15 -13.79
N GLN A 149 9.97 -8.98 -13.35
CA GLN A 149 9.02 -10.08 -13.18
C GLN A 149 8.84 -10.89 -14.47
N HIS A 150 8.74 -10.22 -15.61
CA HIS A 150 8.63 -10.87 -16.93
C HIS A 150 9.98 -11.33 -17.51
N GLY A 151 11.10 -10.83 -16.99
CA GLY A 151 12.44 -11.14 -17.49
C GLY A 151 13.11 -12.34 -16.82
N PHE A 152 12.91 -12.53 -15.52
CA PHE A 152 13.57 -13.60 -14.76
C PHE A 152 12.64 -14.79 -14.56
N ARG A 153 13.07 -15.99 -14.97
CA ARG A 153 12.24 -17.22 -14.91
C ARG A 153 11.66 -17.52 -13.52
N TRP A 154 12.43 -17.32 -12.47
CA TRP A 154 11.99 -17.59 -11.10
C TRP A 154 10.97 -16.56 -10.62
N TRP A 155 11.12 -15.30 -11.04
CA TRP A 155 10.20 -14.24 -10.65
C TRP A 155 8.91 -14.33 -11.47
N TRP A 156 9.02 -14.68 -12.75
CA TRP A 156 7.89 -15.02 -13.60
C TRP A 156 7.06 -16.15 -13.00
N ALA A 157 7.67 -17.20 -12.47
CA ALA A 157 6.94 -18.31 -11.84
C ALA A 157 6.10 -17.87 -10.61
N LEU A 158 6.46 -16.76 -9.96
CA LEU A 158 5.62 -16.15 -8.92
C LEU A 158 4.54 -15.26 -9.54
N HIS A 159 4.93 -14.45 -10.53
CA HIS A 159 4.10 -13.45 -11.17
C HIS A 159 3.03 -14.06 -12.11
N GLU A 160 3.22 -15.28 -12.62
CA GLU A 160 2.27 -15.92 -13.52
C GLU A 160 0.91 -16.18 -12.86
N ILE A 161 0.82 -16.20 -11.52
CA ILE A 161 -0.46 -16.26 -10.78
C ILE A 161 -1.32 -15.05 -11.10
N HIS A 162 -0.71 -13.86 -11.22
CA HIS A 162 -1.38 -12.64 -11.64
C HIS A 162 -1.79 -12.64 -13.10
N HIS A 163 -1.21 -13.50 -13.94
CA HIS A 163 -1.63 -13.68 -15.34
C HIS A 163 -2.52 -14.91 -15.55
N ALA A 164 -2.75 -15.71 -14.51
CA ALA A 164 -3.47 -16.98 -14.61
C ALA A 164 -4.99 -16.82 -14.55
N GLN A 165 -5.53 -15.60 -14.38
CA GLN A 165 -6.98 -15.45 -14.23
C GLN A 165 -7.68 -15.68 -15.56
N ARG A 166 -8.73 -16.49 -15.50
CA ARG A 166 -9.51 -16.91 -16.67
C ARG A 166 -10.74 -16.06 -16.91
N GLN A 167 -11.11 -15.25 -15.92
CA GLN A 167 -12.28 -14.41 -15.95
C GLN A 167 -11.90 -13.06 -15.34
N MET A 168 -11.99 -12.00 -16.13
CA MET A 168 -11.50 -10.69 -15.72
C MET A 168 -12.62 -9.88 -15.07
N THR A 169 -12.41 -9.49 -13.81
CA THR A 169 -13.26 -8.57 -13.06
C THR A 169 -12.41 -7.48 -12.42
N PHE A 170 -13.01 -6.45 -11.83
CA PHE A 170 -12.22 -5.43 -11.12
C PHE A 170 -11.48 -5.97 -9.87
N TRP A 171 -11.84 -7.15 -9.35
CA TRP A 171 -11.15 -7.81 -8.24
C TRP A 171 -9.86 -8.51 -8.65
N THR A 172 -9.71 -8.76 -9.95
CA THR A 172 -8.73 -9.68 -10.48
C THR A 172 -7.30 -9.16 -10.32
N ASP A 173 -7.14 -7.84 -10.19
CA ASP A 173 -5.85 -7.13 -10.06
C ASP A 173 -4.96 -7.64 -8.91
N ASP A 174 -5.55 -7.90 -7.73
CA ASP A 174 -4.78 -8.21 -6.52
C ASP A 174 -4.37 -9.70 -6.39
N ARG A 175 -4.60 -10.52 -7.41
CA ARG A 175 -4.32 -11.97 -7.34
C ARG A 175 -2.84 -12.28 -7.55
N ASN A 176 -2.03 -11.99 -6.54
CA ASN A 176 -0.58 -12.19 -6.58
C ASN A 176 -0.10 -13.32 -5.67
N HIS A 177 1.12 -13.81 -5.91
CA HIS A 177 1.78 -14.71 -4.97
C HIS A 177 2.31 -13.90 -3.78
N ILE A 178 2.16 -14.39 -2.55
CA ILE A 178 2.61 -13.65 -1.33
C ILE A 178 4.09 -13.25 -1.40
N LEU A 179 4.96 -14.14 -1.89
CA LEU A 179 6.37 -13.82 -2.09
C LEU A 179 6.60 -12.73 -3.15
N ASP A 180 5.75 -12.68 -4.19
CA ASP A 180 5.80 -11.61 -5.19
C ASP A 180 5.44 -10.27 -4.56
N ASP A 181 4.39 -10.23 -3.72
CA ASP A 181 3.99 -9.04 -2.97
C ASP A 181 5.08 -8.55 -2.01
N VAL A 182 5.73 -9.48 -1.29
CA VAL A 182 6.85 -9.14 -0.39
C VAL A 182 8.02 -8.57 -1.17
N LEU A 183 8.38 -9.16 -2.31
CA LEU A 183 9.44 -8.63 -3.17
C LEU A 183 9.08 -7.27 -3.74
N ALA A 184 7.81 -7.05 -4.12
CA ALA A 184 7.33 -5.76 -4.58
C ALA A 184 7.40 -4.70 -3.48
N ALA A 185 6.97 -5.03 -2.25
CA ALA A 185 7.06 -4.13 -1.11
C ALA A 185 8.52 -3.77 -0.77
N LEU A 186 9.45 -4.74 -0.81
CA LEU A 186 10.88 -4.50 -0.59
C LEU A 186 11.50 -3.63 -1.71
N TRP A 187 11.14 -3.89 -2.97
CA TRP A 187 11.60 -3.11 -4.12
C TRP A 187 11.15 -1.66 -4.00
N PHE A 188 9.85 -1.45 -3.80
CA PHE A 188 9.26 -0.13 -3.66
C PHE A 188 9.79 0.60 -2.42
N GLY A 189 9.89 -0.10 -1.28
CA GLY A 189 10.47 0.43 -0.06
C GLY A 189 11.94 0.85 -0.23
N ALA A 190 12.74 0.08 -0.96
CA ALA A 190 14.12 0.46 -1.26
C ALA A 190 14.20 1.75 -2.10
N ILE A 191 13.36 1.90 -3.13
CA ILE A 191 13.28 3.13 -3.92
C ILE A 191 12.88 4.31 -3.03
N ALA A 192 11.87 4.11 -2.19
CA ALA A 192 11.38 5.13 -1.31
C ALA A 192 12.42 5.62 -0.29
N LEU A 193 13.20 4.71 0.30
CA LEU A 193 14.32 5.04 1.18
C LEU A 193 15.41 5.85 0.47
N LEU A 194 15.66 5.54 -0.81
CA LEU A 194 16.67 6.25 -1.61
C LEU A 194 16.28 7.68 -1.97
N ILE A 195 14.98 7.95 -2.12
CA ILE A 195 14.45 9.26 -2.51
C ILE A 195 13.75 10.00 -1.35
N GLY A 196 13.83 9.45 -0.14
CA GLY A 196 13.32 10.06 1.10
C GLY A 196 11.81 10.29 1.13
N VAL A 197 10.99 9.44 0.50
CA VAL A 197 9.52 9.56 0.58
C VAL A 197 9.07 9.26 2.01
N PRO A 198 8.24 10.11 2.65
CA PRO A 198 7.64 9.79 3.93
C PRO A 198 6.67 8.61 3.84
N PRO A 199 6.61 7.70 4.84
CA PRO A 199 5.75 6.53 4.77
C PRO A 199 4.26 6.79 4.58
N GLY A 200 3.77 7.89 5.16
CA GLY A 200 2.38 8.32 5.02
C GLY A 200 2.03 8.95 3.67
N GLN A 201 3.02 9.16 2.79
CA GLN A 201 2.82 9.67 1.43
C GLN A 201 2.83 8.55 0.37
N PHE A 202 3.00 7.29 0.79
CA PHE A 202 2.88 6.18 -0.13
C PHE A 202 1.42 5.98 -0.54
N PRO A 203 1.12 5.96 -1.84
CA PRO A 203 -0.12 5.35 -2.30
C PRO A 203 0.04 3.83 -2.13
N ILE A 204 -0.57 3.27 -1.08
CA ILE A 204 -0.70 1.81 -0.86
C ILE A 204 -2.11 1.40 -1.28
#